data_AF-W2RK02-F1
#
_entry.id   AF-W2RK02-F1
#
_cell.length_a   1.000
_cell.length_b   1.000
_cell.length_c   1.000
_cell.angle_alpha   90.00
_cell.angle_beta   90.00
_cell.angle_gamma   90.00
#
_symmetry.space_group_name_H-M   'P 1'
#
loop_
_entity.id
_entity.type
_entity.pdbx_description
1 polymer ?
#
loop_
_entity_poly.entity_id
_entity_poly.type
_entity_poly.pdbx_seq_one_letter_code
_entity_poly.pdbx_strand_id
1 'polypeptide(L)'
;MLSGLLLEDAILYNATKKVNNAPDKVFFSGMLAGFWVGIGGLAAVSAAGGIPESVRHDWLSLPKFLMGAFFAFALHFIALFGGDLFTGNTMVLAVGWYNKVVPLRRILVNWLLVYLGNWAGCLLTAYFFGYLTDLFDYPQYRSYLNEVVVAKLEHPNWGQIFLRAIPANTMVCMAVVLGLSARDAAGKILALWFPVVMFVLCSFEHCVANMFFTSLGLMYGAHSTIGRQWYNQSAAVLGNIIGGAIFIGLMEHLLNHWRSPIFRSHHPHSGTLVGHDVESTRRARDFIVGLASHNHSKPAVHVNAQEAPDSRDISQEVSDAEGQPEAREERANAAQRDGAAAAKPKRGSPLWRIISRRAEDEKDAADNV
;
A
#
# COMPACT_ATOMS: atom_id res chain seq x y z
N MET A 1 9.08 8.32 7.85
CA MET A 1 7.78 7.65 7.74
C MET A 1 6.72 8.69 7.35
N LEU A 2 5.66 8.33 6.63
CA LEU A 2 4.43 9.15 6.57
C LEU A 2 3.60 8.85 7.82
N SER A 3 3.00 9.86 8.43
CA SER A 3 2.16 9.73 9.62
C SER A 3 1.02 10.73 9.61
N GLY A 4 -0.03 10.46 10.40
CA GLY A 4 -1.20 11.31 10.53
C GLY A 4 -1.85 11.66 9.19
N LEU A 5 -2.19 12.93 9.02
CA LEU A 5 -2.90 13.43 7.83
C LEU A 5 -2.11 13.25 6.51
N LEU A 6 -0.77 13.22 6.54
CA LEU A 6 0.01 12.96 5.32
C LEU A 6 -0.17 11.52 4.82
N LEU A 7 -0.34 10.57 5.74
CA LEU A 7 -0.63 9.18 5.41
C LEU A 7 -2.05 9.05 4.87
N GLU A 8 -3.01 9.73 5.49
CA GLU A 8 -4.40 9.80 5.01
C GLU A 8 -4.48 10.38 3.60
N ASP A 9 -3.77 11.48 3.33
CA ASP A 9 -3.74 12.10 2.00
C ASP A 9 -3.19 11.12 0.94
N ALA A 10 -2.18 10.31 1.28
CA ALA A 10 -1.68 9.26 0.39
C ALA A 10 -2.73 8.16 0.14
N ILE A 11 -3.50 7.78 1.16
CA ILE A 11 -4.61 6.83 1.04
C ILE A 11 -5.73 7.42 0.16
N LEU A 12 -6.11 8.68 0.38
CA LEU A 12 -7.15 9.38 -0.39
C LEU A 12 -6.76 9.58 -1.85
N TYR A 13 -5.49 9.89 -2.12
CA TYR A 13 -4.94 9.96 -3.46
C TYR A 13 -5.10 8.61 -4.19
N ASN A 14 -4.71 7.52 -3.52
CA ASN A 14 -4.88 6.16 -4.06
C ASN A 14 -6.36 5.81 -4.27
N ALA A 15 -7.23 6.13 -3.32
CA ALA A 15 -8.67 5.89 -3.44
C ALA A 15 -9.27 6.58 -4.68
N THR A 16 -8.93 7.85 -4.87
CA THR A 16 -9.39 8.67 -6.00
C THR A 16 -8.89 8.11 -7.34
N LYS A 17 -7.62 7.71 -7.42
CA LYS A 17 -7.06 7.10 -8.64
C LYS A 17 -7.74 5.78 -8.98
N LYS A 18 -7.94 4.90 -7.99
CA LYS A 18 -8.52 3.56 -8.20
C LYS A 18 -9.94 3.62 -8.76
N VAL A 19 -10.79 4.54 -8.28
CA VAL A 19 -12.19 4.64 -8.72
C VAL A 19 -12.41 5.43 -10.01
N ASN A 20 -11.37 6.09 -10.52
CA ASN A 20 -11.41 6.83 -11.80
C ASN A 20 -10.78 6.04 -12.96
N ASN A 21 -10.16 4.88 -12.69
CA ASN A 21 -9.70 3.99 -13.76
C ASN A 21 -10.89 3.41 -14.54
N ALA A 22 -10.68 3.16 -15.83
CA ALA A 22 -11.65 2.48 -16.68
C ALA A 22 -11.92 1.04 -16.16
N PRO A 23 -13.15 0.50 -16.32
CA PRO A 23 -13.53 -0.79 -15.74
C PRO A 23 -12.66 -1.98 -16.17
N ASP A 24 -12.23 -2.00 -17.43
CA ASP A 24 -11.31 -2.98 -18.01
C ASP A 24 -9.93 -2.92 -17.34
N LYS A 25 -9.40 -1.72 -17.10
CA LYS A 25 -8.15 -1.51 -16.37
C LYS A 25 -8.28 -1.95 -14.91
N VAL A 26 -9.41 -1.70 -14.26
CA VAL A 26 -9.69 -2.15 -12.89
C VAL A 26 -9.72 -3.68 -12.83
N PHE A 27 -10.40 -4.32 -13.77
CA PHE A 27 -10.45 -5.77 -13.85
C PHE A 27 -9.06 -6.37 -14.11
N PHE A 28 -8.30 -5.83 -15.07
CA PHE A 28 -6.94 -6.28 -15.36
C PHE A 28 -6.00 -6.11 -14.16
N SER A 29 -6.06 -4.97 -13.48
CA SER A 29 -5.30 -4.71 -12.25
C SER A 29 -5.68 -5.69 -11.14
N GLY A 30 -6.97 -6.04 -11.03
CA GLY A 30 -7.45 -7.12 -10.16
C GLY A 30 -6.88 -8.49 -10.54
N MET A 31 -6.90 -8.82 -11.83
CA MET A 31 -6.33 -10.06 -12.35
C MET A 31 -4.83 -10.16 -12.07
N LEU A 32 -4.08 -9.07 -12.24
CA LEU A 32 -2.66 -9.02 -11.93
C LEU A 32 -2.39 -9.23 -10.43
N ALA A 33 -3.19 -8.65 -9.54
CA ALA A 33 -3.07 -8.90 -8.11
C ALA A 33 -3.39 -10.36 -7.75
N GLY A 34 -4.44 -10.94 -8.34
CA GLY A 34 -4.77 -12.37 -8.18
C GLY A 34 -3.64 -13.27 -8.67
N PHE A 35 -3.01 -12.91 -9.78
CA PHE A 35 -1.85 -13.60 -10.33
C PHE A 35 -0.69 -13.64 -9.31
N TRP A 36 -0.35 -12.48 -8.72
CA TRP A 36 0.69 -12.39 -7.69
C TRP A 36 0.35 -13.16 -6.42
N VAL A 37 -0.93 -13.17 -6.00
CA VAL A 37 -1.41 -14.03 -4.92
C VAL A 37 -1.18 -15.50 -5.26
N GLY A 38 -1.48 -15.91 -6.50
CA GLY A 38 -1.22 -17.26 -6.95
C GLY A 38 0.26 -17.62 -6.93
N ILE A 39 1.16 -16.74 -7.37
CA ILE A 39 2.60 -16.98 -7.36
C ILE A 39 3.12 -17.16 -5.93
N GLY A 40 2.72 -16.28 -5.01
CA GLY A 40 3.04 -16.45 -3.58
C GLY A 40 2.43 -17.74 -3.00
N GLY A 41 1.25 -18.12 -3.46
CA GLY A 41 0.60 -19.38 -3.11
C GLY A 41 1.36 -20.61 -3.58
N LEU A 42 1.88 -20.63 -4.82
CA LEU A 42 2.73 -21.71 -5.32
C LEU A 42 3.97 -21.87 -4.43
N ALA A 43 4.69 -20.77 -4.18
CA ALA A 43 5.88 -20.78 -3.32
C ALA A 43 5.55 -21.28 -1.90
N ALA A 44 4.41 -20.86 -1.34
CA ALA A 44 3.96 -21.27 -0.02
C ALA A 44 3.64 -22.78 0.06
N VAL A 45 2.93 -23.33 -0.92
CA VAL A 45 2.65 -24.79 -0.99
C VAL A 45 3.95 -25.56 -1.21
N SER A 46 4.85 -25.08 -2.08
CA SER A 46 6.15 -25.73 -2.32
C SER A 46 7.00 -25.81 -1.04
N ALA A 47 7.00 -24.75 -0.23
CA ALA A 47 7.77 -24.70 1.01
C ALA A 47 7.12 -25.54 2.13
N ALA A 48 5.81 -25.42 2.33
CA ALA A 48 5.13 -26.07 3.45
C ALA A 48 4.73 -27.53 3.16
N GLY A 49 4.29 -27.83 1.93
CA GLY A 49 3.85 -29.17 1.53
C GLY A 49 4.98 -30.17 1.29
N GLY A 50 6.21 -29.68 1.13
CA GLY A 50 7.40 -30.53 1.02
C GLY A 50 7.82 -31.16 2.36
N ILE A 51 7.29 -30.66 3.48
CA ILE A 51 7.56 -31.21 4.81
C ILE A 51 6.90 -32.59 4.92
N PRO A 52 7.61 -33.66 5.33
CA PRO A 52 7.04 -34.96 5.58
C PRO A 52 5.88 -34.92 6.58
N GLU A 53 4.88 -35.77 6.38
CA GLU A 53 3.66 -35.78 7.19
C GLU A 53 3.95 -35.97 8.70
N SER A 54 4.89 -36.85 9.06
CA SER A 54 5.32 -37.04 10.46
C SER A 54 5.77 -35.73 11.11
N VAL A 55 6.56 -34.93 10.38
CA VAL A 55 7.07 -33.64 10.89
C VAL A 55 5.95 -32.60 10.97
N ARG A 56 4.98 -32.60 10.03
CA ARG A 56 3.84 -31.67 10.09
C ARG A 56 2.96 -31.91 11.32
N HIS A 57 2.75 -33.18 11.68
CA HIS A 57 1.97 -33.58 12.86
C HIS A 57 2.69 -33.32 14.18
N ASP A 58 4.02 -33.45 14.21
CA ASP A 58 4.81 -33.17 15.42
C ASP A 58 5.05 -31.66 15.61
N TRP A 59 5.17 -30.91 14.51
CA TRP A 59 5.52 -29.48 14.51
C TRP A 59 4.46 -28.63 13.81
N LEU A 60 3.26 -28.52 14.40
CA LEU A 60 2.10 -27.83 13.79
C LEU A 60 2.38 -26.40 13.29
N SER A 61 3.26 -25.67 13.96
CA SER A 61 3.59 -24.28 13.61
C SER A 61 4.56 -24.15 12.44
N LEU A 62 5.39 -25.17 12.17
CA LEU A 62 6.42 -25.13 11.13
C LEU A 62 5.83 -24.99 9.71
N PRO A 63 4.89 -25.83 9.25
CA PRO A 63 4.31 -25.66 7.92
C PRO A 63 3.51 -24.35 7.81
N LYS A 64 2.88 -23.88 8.91
CA LYS A 64 2.17 -22.60 8.93
C LYS A 64 3.13 -21.41 8.79
N PHE A 65 4.28 -21.47 9.44
CA PHE A 65 5.32 -20.45 9.33
C PHE A 65 5.88 -20.39 7.91
N LEU A 66 6.25 -21.54 7.33
CA LEU A 66 6.75 -21.58 5.94
C LEU A 66 5.68 -21.10 4.95
N MET A 67 4.44 -21.55 5.11
CA MET A 67 3.32 -21.06 4.30
C MET A 67 3.25 -19.53 4.37
N GLY A 68 3.23 -18.95 5.58
CA GLY A 68 3.15 -17.49 5.76
C GLY A 68 4.37 -16.73 5.22
N ALA A 69 5.57 -17.23 5.49
CA ALA A 69 6.84 -16.60 5.11
C ALA A 69 6.98 -16.43 3.59
N PHE A 70 6.61 -17.46 2.84
CA PHE A 70 6.66 -17.45 1.38
C PHE A 70 5.40 -16.85 0.75
N PHE A 71 4.23 -17.00 1.38
CA PHE A 71 3.00 -16.37 0.89
C PHE A 71 3.07 -14.84 0.95
N ALA A 72 3.83 -14.27 1.89
CA ALA A 72 4.05 -12.83 2.00
C ALA A 72 4.57 -12.18 0.70
N PHE A 73 5.31 -12.92 -0.13
CA PHE A 73 5.82 -12.44 -1.42
C PHE A 73 4.72 -11.95 -2.35
N ALA A 74 3.51 -12.51 -2.27
CA ALA A 74 2.35 -12.01 -3.01
C ALA A 74 2.13 -10.51 -2.77
N LEU A 75 2.16 -10.08 -1.50
CA LEU A 75 1.90 -8.69 -1.15
C LEU A 75 3.10 -7.79 -1.50
N HIS A 76 4.33 -8.30 -1.47
CA HIS A 76 5.50 -7.59 -2.01
C HIS A 76 5.32 -7.29 -3.49
N PHE A 77 4.93 -8.28 -4.29
CA PHE A 77 4.75 -8.10 -5.73
C PHE A 77 3.63 -7.11 -6.02
N ILE A 78 2.49 -7.21 -5.34
CA ILE A 78 1.39 -6.27 -5.50
C ILE A 78 1.80 -4.84 -5.13
N ALA A 79 2.54 -4.66 -4.03
CA ALA A 79 2.94 -3.34 -3.55
C ALA A 79 4.04 -2.69 -4.39
N LEU A 80 4.90 -3.48 -5.06
CA LEU A 80 6.05 -2.99 -5.83
C LEU A 80 5.78 -2.95 -7.33
N PHE A 81 5.16 -3.98 -7.89
CA PHE A 81 4.86 -4.11 -9.32
C PHE A 81 3.42 -3.68 -9.67
N GLY A 82 2.56 -3.52 -8.66
CA GLY A 82 1.19 -3.06 -8.83
C GLY A 82 0.16 -4.17 -8.94
N GLY A 83 -1.09 -3.75 -9.05
CA GLY A 83 -2.28 -4.59 -9.00
C GLY A 83 -3.24 -4.10 -7.91
N ASP A 84 -4.52 -4.36 -8.12
CA ASP A 84 -5.58 -4.00 -7.17
C ASP A 84 -6.02 -5.25 -6.43
N LEU A 85 -5.74 -5.30 -5.13
CA LEU A 85 -6.20 -6.41 -4.28
C LEU A 85 -7.50 -6.01 -3.59
N PHE A 86 -8.53 -6.85 -3.69
CA PHE A 86 -9.85 -6.60 -3.11
C PHE A 86 -9.74 -6.26 -1.63
N THR A 87 -9.01 -7.07 -0.87
CA THR A 87 -8.87 -6.93 0.57
C THR A 87 -8.20 -5.62 0.99
N GLY A 88 -7.13 -5.18 0.31
CA GLY A 88 -6.53 -3.86 0.52
C GLY A 88 -7.46 -2.70 0.11
N ASN A 89 -8.21 -2.86 -0.98
CA ASN A 89 -9.15 -1.85 -1.45
C ASN A 89 -10.35 -1.65 -0.50
N THR A 90 -10.68 -2.63 0.35
CA THR A 90 -11.75 -2.44 1.35
C THR A 90 -11.43 -1.29 2.31
N MET A 91 -10.19 -1.18 2.80
CA MET A 91 -9.75 -0.07 3.64
C MET A 91 -9.58 1.22 2.81
N VAL A 92 -8.81 1.17 1.72
CA VAL A 92 -8.48 2.39 0.93
C VAL A 92 -9.75 3.12 0.49
N LEU A 93 -10.74 2.39 -0.01
CA LEU A 93 -11.98 2.98 -0.49
C LEU A 93 -12.93 3.37 0.65
N ALA A 94 -12.91 2.67 1.79
CA ALA A 94 -13.67 3.08 2.96
C ALA A 94 -13.16 4.41 3.53
N VAL A 95 -11.84 4.62 3.64
CA VAL A 95 -11.27 5.92 4.03
C VAL A 95 -11.69 7.02 3.05
N GLY A 96 -11.68 6.73 1.75
CA GLY A 96 -12.20 7.63 0.72
C GLY A 96 -13.69 7.96 0.87
N TRP A 97 -14.50 7.00 1.34
CA TRP A 97 -15.92 7.21 1.63
C TRP A 97 -16.15 8.05 2.88
N TYR A 98 -15.46 7.76 3.99
CA TYR A 98 -15.55 8.51 5.24
C TYR A 98 -15.18 9.99 5.05
N ASN A 99 -14.17 10.25 4.21
CA ASN A 99 -13.75 11.60 3.82
C ASN A 99 -14.60 12.22 2.69
N LYS A 100 -15.65 11.54 2.23
CA LYS A 100 -16.58 12.02 1.17
C LYS A 100 -15.91 12.33 -0.18
N VAL A 101 -14.77 11.70 -0.45
CA VAL A 101 -14.02 11.84 -1.72
C VAL A 101 -14.49 10.81 -2.76
N VAL A 102 -14.97 9.65 -2.29
CA VAL A 102 -15.42 8.55 -3.15
C VAL A 102 -16.87 8.18 -2.86
N PRO A 103 -17.77 8.17 -3.87
CA PRO A 103 -19.16 7.77 -3.68
C PRO A 103 -19.29 6.23 -3.56
N LEU A 104 -20.18 5.77 -2.69
CA LEU A 104 -20.39 4.35 -2.39
C LEU A 104 -20.64 3.48 -3.64
N ARG A 105 -21.38 3.99 -4.63
CA ARG A 105 -21.63 3.28 -5.89
C ARG A 105 -20.33 2.89 -6.61
N ARG A 106 -19.33 3.78 -6.64
CA ARG A 106 -18.04 3.50 -7.29
C ARG A 106 -17.22 2.48 -6.49
N ILE A 107 -17.39 2.46 -5.18
CA ILE A 107 -16.75 1.47 -4.30
C ILE A 107 -17.28 0.08 -4.61
N LEU A 108 -18.60 -0.09 -4.67
CA LEU A 108 -19.22 -1.38 -4.96
C LEU A 108 -18.82 -1.92 -6.34
N VAL A 109 -18.78 -1.06 -7.37
CA VAL A 109 -18.30 -1.43 -8.71
C VAL A 109 -16.83 -1.84 -8.69
N ASN A 110 -15.96 -1.05 -8.02
CA ASN A 110 -14.55 -1.39 -7.91
C ASN A 110 -14.35 -2.72 -7.18
N TRP A 111 -14.98 -2.90 -6.02
CA TRP A 111 -14.91 -4.13 -5.24
C TRP A 111 -15.33 -5.35 -6.05
N LEU A 112 -16.44 -5.26 -6.79
CA LEU A 112 -16.89 -6.35 -7.65
C LEU A 112 -15.87 -6.68 -8.74
N LEU A 113 -15.44 -5.68 -9.51
CA LEU A 113 -14.50 -5.89 -10.62
C LEU A 113 -13.15 -6.42 -10.15
N VAL A 114 -12.63 -5.88 -9.06
CA VAL A 114 -11.36 -6.31 -8.47
C VAL A 114 -11.48 -7.72 -7.91
N TYR A 115 -12.58 -8.05 -7.22
CA TYR A 115 -12.81 -9.39 -6.69
C TYR A 115 -12.87 -10.45 -7.81
N LEU A 116 -13.60 -10.17 -8.89
CA LEU A 116 -13.65 -11.05 -10.06
C LEU A 116 -12.30 -11.15 -10.77
N GLY A 117 -11.57 -10.03 -10.90
CA GLY A 117 -10.21 -10.03 -11.41
C GLY A 117 -9.28 -10.89 -10.56
N ASN A 118 -9.26 -10.68 -9.25
CA ASN A 118 -8.46 -11.46 -8.31
C ASN A 118 -8.74 -12.97 -8.47
N TRP A 119 -10.01 -13.35 -8.62
CA TRP A 119 -10.38 -14.75 -8.86
C TRP A 119 -9.80 -15.28 -10.17
N ALA A 120 -9.93 -14.53 -11.27
CA ALA A 120 -9.37 -14.90 -12.57
C ALA A 120 -7.85 -15.08 -12.51
N GLY A 121 -7.13 -14.17 -11.84
CA GLY A 121 -5.69 -14.25 -11.65
C GLY A 121 -5.26 -15.46 -10.82
N CYS A 122 -5.95 -15.72 -9.70
CA CYS A 122 -5.70 -16.89 -8.87
C CYS A 122 -5.93 -18.21 -9.64
N LEU A 123 -7.02 -18.30 -10.42
CA LEU A 123 -7.30 -19.46 -11.26
C LEU A 123 -6.27 -19.65 -12.36
N LEU A 124 -5.83 -18.57 -13.01
CA LEU A 124 -4.80 -18.63 -14.04
C LEU A 124 -3.52 -19.25 -13.47
N THR A 125 -3.03 -18.75 -12.35
CA THR A 125 -1.81 -19.29 -11.73
C THR A 125 -2.01 -20.73 -11.22
N ALA A 126 -3.13 -21.02 -10.54
CA ALA A 126 -3.42 -22.37 -10.05
C ALA A 126 -3.50 -23.40 -11.18
N TYR A 127 -4.18 -23.05 -12.29
CA TYR A 127 -4.38 -23.96 -13.40
C TYR A 127 -3.12 -24.11 -14.25
N PHE A 128 -2.54 -23.02 -14.77
CA PHE A 128 -1.44 -23.11 -15.72
C PHE A 128 -0.10 -23.44 -15.07
N PHE A 129 0.17 -22.93 -13.87
CA PHE A 129 1.48 -23.08 -13.21
C PHE A 129 1.48 -24.00 -12.00
N GLY A 130 0.29 -24.37 -11.50
CA GLY A 130 0.13 -25.39 -10.47
C GLY A 130 -0.24 -26.74 -11.07
N TYR A 131 -1.40 -26.81 -11.73
CA TYR A 131 -2.01 -28.06 -12.17
C TYR A 131 -1.45 -28.60 -13.49
N LEU A 132 -1.40 -27.80 -14.56
CA LEU A 132 -0.95 -28.28 -15.87
C LEU A 132 0.54 -28.65 -15.92
N THR A 133 1.37 -28.02 -15.09
CA THR A 133 2.79 -28.36 -14.93
C THR A 133 3.02 -29.53 -13.98
N ASP A 134 1.95 -30.03 -13.35
CA ASP A 134 1.98 -31.11 -12.36
C ASP A 134 2.96 -30.87 -11.20
N LEU A 135 3.06 -29.59 -10.78
CA LEU A 135 4.05 -29.13 -9.80
C LEU A 135 3.93 -29.84 -8.44
N PHE A 136 2.74 -30.36 -8.11
CA PHE A 136 2.40 -30.94 -6.81
C PHE A 136 1.92 -32.41 -6.93
N ASP A 137 2.37 -33.15 -7.94
CA ASP A 137 2.03 -34.57 -8.13
C ASP A 137 2.46 -35.47 -6.97
N TYR A 138 3.60 -35.14 -6.35
CA TYR A 138 4.21 -35.96 -5.31
C TYR A 138 3.27 -36.13 -4.09
N PRO A 139 3.15 -37.34 -3.51
CA PRO A 139 2.13 -37.64 -2.51
C PRO A 139 2.10 -36.68 -1.30
N GLN A 140 3.25 -36.18 -0.89
CA GLN A 140 3.44 -35.28 0.24
C GLN A 140 2.76 -33.93 -0.01
N TYR A 141 2.90 -33.40 -1.24
CA TYR A 141 2.22 -32.17 -1.65
C TYR A 141 0.73 -32.37 -1.82
N ARG A 142 0.29 -33.49 -2.41
CA ARG A 142 -1.14 -33.81 -2.54
C ARG A 142 -1.84 -33.94 -1.18
N SER A 143 -1.20 -34.67 -0.25
CA SER A 143 -1.67 -34.82 1.13
C SER A 143 -1.80 -33.44 1.80
N TYR A 144 -0.78 -32.59 1.69
CA TYR A 144 -0.82 -31.25 2.26
C TYR A 144 -1.90 -30.34 1.64
N LEU A 145 -2.05 -30.35 0.31
CA LEU A 145 -3.11 -29.61 -0.37
C LEU A 145 -4.50 -30.08 0.09
N ASN A 146 -4.69 -31.38 0.27
CA ASN A 146 -5.92 -31.93 0.82
C ASN A 146 -6.18 -31.45 2.25
N GLU A 147 -5.17 -31.49 3.14
CA GLU A 147 -5.27 -30.95 4.51
C GLU A 147 -5.69 -29.47 4.50
N VAL A 148 -5.07 -28.65 3.64
CA VAL A 148 -5.38 -27.21 3.52
C VAL A 148 -6.83 -26.99 3.06
N VAL A 149 -7.29 -27.73 2.05
CA VAL A 149 -8.67 -27.61 1.53
C VAL A 149 -9.68 -28.03 2.58
N VAL A 150 -9.51 -29.20 3.17
CA VAL A 150 -10.45 -29.74 4.18
C VAL A 150 -10.51 -28.83 5.41
N ALA A 151 -9.37 -28.31 5.86
CA ALA A 151 -9.31 -27.37 6.98
C ALA A 151 -10.02 -26.03 6.71
N LYS A 152 -10.16 -25.62 5.45
CA LYS A 152 -10.82 -24.37 5.04
C LYS A 152 -12.29 -24.54 4.69
N LEU A 153 -12.64 -25.67 4.08
CA LEU A 153 -13.94 -25.87 3.44
C LEU A 153 -14.89 -26.78 4.21
N GLU A 154 -14.37 -27.75 4.97
CA GLU A 154 -15.21 -28.73 5.66
C GLU A 154 -15.23 -28.54 7.19
N HIS A 155 -14.08 -28.23 7.81
CA HIS A 155 -14.00 -28.13 9.26
C HIS A 155 -14.76 -26.94 9.87
N PRO A 156 -14.63 -25.70 9.36
CA PRO A 156 -15.20 -24.55 10.04
C PRO A 156 -16.65 -24.29 9.61
N ASN A 157 -17.48 -23.90 10.56
CA ASN A 157 -18.81 -23.37 10.23
C ASN A 157 -18.73 -21.92 9.74
N TRP A 158 -19.83 -21.42 9.14
CA TRP A 158 -19.90 -20.06 8.58
C TRP A 158 -19.43 -18.97 9.55
N GLY A 159 -19.90 -19.02 10.80
CA GLY A 159 -19.56 -18.01 11.83
C GLY A 159 -18.08 -18.01 12.19
N GLN A 160 -17.46 -19.19 12.25
CA GLN A 160 -16.01 -19.31 12.46
C GLN A 160 -15.21 -18.73 11.30
N ILE A 161 -15.62 -18.99 10.05
CA ILE A 161 -14.97 -18.41 8.87
C ILE A 161 -15.08 -16.89 8.90
N PHE A 162 -16.28 -16.37 9.15
CA PHE A 162 -16.55 -14.94 9.26
C PHE A 162 -15.68 -14.26 10.33
N LEU A 163 -15.65 -14.81 11.55
CA LEU A 163 -14.86 -14.25 12.65
C LEU A 163 -13.36 -14.34 12.41
N ARG A 164 -12.87 -15.42 11.77
CA ARG A 164 -11.46 -15.54 11.38
C ARG A 164 -11.07 -14.58 10.26
N ALA A 165 -12.02 -14.18 9.42
CA ALA A 165 -11.77 -13.29 8.30
C ALA A 165 -11.60 -11.82 8.71
N ILE A 166 -12.21 -11.39 9.82
CA ILE A 166 -12.04 -10.03 10.35
C ILE A 166 -10.55 -9.72 10.65
N PRO A 167 -9.87 -10.42 11.56
CA PRO A 167 -8.46 -10.13 11.87
C PRO A 167 -7.52 -10.42 10.71
N ALA A 168 -7.88 -11.34 9.80
CA ALA A 168 -7.12 -11.57 8.57
C ALA A 168 -6.96 -10.27 7.78
N ASN A 169 -8.07 -9.59 7.48
CA ASN A 169 -8.00 -8.39 6.69
C ASN A 169 -7.59 -7.15 7.49
N THR A 170 -7.82 -7.14 8.82
CA THR A 170 -7.21 -6.13 9.68
C THR A 170 -5.69 -6.13 9.52
N MET A 171 -5.04 -7.31 9.50
CA MET A 171 -3.59 -7.42 9.30
C MET A 171 -3.14 -7.10 7.88
N VAL A 172 -3.89 -7.51 6.85
CA VAL A 172 -3.57 -7.15 5.46
C VAL A 172 -3.67 -5.63 5.25
N CYS A 173 -4.71 -4.99 5.76
CA CYS A 173 -4.86 -3.55 5.66
C CYS A 173 -3.80 -2.81 6.52
N MET A 174 -3.45 -3.34 7.70
CA MET A 174 -2.32 -2.85 8.49
C MET A 174 -1.00 -2.93 7.70
N ALA A 175 -0.72 -4.04 7.01
CA ALA A 175 0.45 -4.16 6.14
C ALA A 175 0.45 -3.08 5.04
N VAL A 176 -0.70 -2.81 4.41
CA VAL A 176 -0.83 -1.74 3.41
C VAL A 176 -0.52 -0.36 4.03
N VAL A 177 -1.05 -0.05 5.21
CA VAL A 177 -0.78 1.22 5.92
C VAL A 177 0.71 1.35 6.27
N LEU A 178 1.31 0.30 6.83
CA LEU A 178 2.75 0.29 7.16
C LEU A 178 3.63 0.39 5.90
N GLY A 179 3.22 -0.27 4.81
CA GLY A 179 3.90 -0.21 3.52
C GLY A 179 3.84 1.18 2.89
N LEU A 180 2.70 1.88 3.01
CA LEU A 180 2.55 3.27 2.59
C LEU A 180 3.35 4.24 3.47
N SER A 181 3.52 3.92 4.76
CA SER A 181 4.25 4.78 5.68
C SER A 181 5.78 4.69 5.52
N ALA A 182 6.29 3.55 5.02
CA ALA A 182 7.71 3.33 4.76
C ALA A 182 8.29 4.25 3.66
N ARG A 183 9.55 4.67 3.83
CA ARG A 183 10.24 5.58 2.87
C ARG A 183 11.23 4.87 1.94
N ASP A 184 11.65 3.66 2.29
CA ASP A 184 12.61 2.86 1.55
C ASP A 184 12.05 1.46 1.24
N ALA A 185 12.66 0.78 0.27
CA ALA A 185 12.19 -0.53 -0.20
C ALA A 185 12.32 -1.61 0.88
N ALA A 186 13.39 -1.62 1.67
CA ALA A 186 13.60 -2.62 2.71
C ALA A 186 12.57 -2.48 3.85
N GLY A 187 12.33 -1.24 4.30
CA GLY A 187 11.28 -0.92 5.26
C GLY A 187 9.89 -1.34 4.77
N LYS A 188 9.59 -1.11 3.49
CA LYS A 188 8.33 -1.57 2.87
C LYS A 188 8.23 -3.09 2.84
N ILE A 189 9.30 -3.80 2.48
CA ILE A 189 9.32 -5.26 2.46
C ILE A 189 9.04 -5.83 3.86
N LEU A 190 9.72 -5.33 4.89
CA LEU A 190 9.52 -5.78 6.26
C LEU A 190 8.11 -5.45 6.77
N ALA A 191 7.62 -4.24 6.50
CA ALA A 191 6.28 -3.78 6.87
C ALA A 191 5.17 -4.66 6.31
N LEU A 192 5.34 -5.17 5.09
CA LEU A 192 4.37 -6.07 4.44
C LEU A 192 4.50 -7.51 4.95
N TRP A 193 5.71 -7.96 5.28
CA TRP A 193 5.98 -9.36 5.60
C TRP A 193 5.39 -9.79 6.96
N PHE A 194 5.64 -9.03 8.03
CA PHE A 194 5.22 -9.44 9.38
C PHE A 194 3.72 -9.63 9.55
N PRO A 195 2.83 -8.71 9.11
CA PRO A 195 1.40 -8.90 9.29
C PRO A 195 0.85 -10.06 8.45
N VAL A 196 1.42 -10.33 7.27
CA VAL A 196 1.02 -11.46 6.44
C VAL A 196 1.35 -12.79 7.11
N VAL A 197 2.59 -12.94 7.59
CA VAL A 197 3.02 -14.14 8.32
C VAL A 197 2.16 -14.38 9.54
N MET A 198 1.85 -13.33 10.30
CA MET A 198 1.04 -13.40 11.52
C MET A 198 -0.37 -13.95 11.25
N PHE A 199 -1.08 -13.46 10.23
CA PHE A 199 -2.44 -13.96 9.97
C PHE A 199 -2.45 -15.42 9.47
N VAL A 200 -1.41 -15.83 8.73
CA VAL A 200 -1.27 -17.21 8.27
C VAL A 200 -0.94 -18.15 9.43
N LEU A 201 -0.03 -17.75 10.32
CA LEU A 201 0.30 -18.48 11.55
C LEU A 201 -0.94 -18.69 12.43
N CYS A 202 -1.79 -17.68 12.56
CA CYS A 202 -3.05 -17.76 13.30
C CYS A 202 -4.16 -18.52 12.55
N SER A 203 -3.91 -19.01 11.33
CA SER A 203 -4.90 -19.71 10.50
C SER A 203 -6.18 -18.90 10.28
N PHE A 204 -6.02 -17.59 10.04
CA PHE A 204 -7.10 -16.70 9.68
C PHE A 204 -7.51 -16.82 8.21
N GLU A 205 -8.72 -16.34 7.90
CA GLU A 205 -9.39 -16.58 6.61
C GLU A 205 -9.29 -15.36 5.69
N HIS A 206 -8.60 -15.51 4.56
CA HIS A 206 -8.40 -14.44 3.58
C HIS A 206 -9.04 -14.82 2.26
N CYS A 207 -10.10 -14.11 1.85
CA CYS A 207 -10.96 -14.50 0.74
C CYS A 207 -10.17 -14.71 -0.56
N VAL A 208 -9.22 -13.83 -0.90
CA VAL A 208 -8.41 -13.95 -2.13
C VAL A 208 -7.41 -15.10 -2.07
N ALA A 209 -6.81 -15.35 -0.89
CA ALA A 209 -5.90 -16.48 -0.71
C ALA A 209 -6.66 -17.79 -0.83
N ASN A 210 -7.87 -17.85 -0.26
CA ASN A 210 -8.75 -19.00 -0.36
C ASN A 210 -9.08 -19.31 -1.83
N MET A 211 -9.25 -18.31 -2.71
CA MET A 211 -9.47 -18.53 -4.15
C MET A 211 -8.37 -19.43 -4.74
N PHE A 212 -7.11 -19.09 -4.47
CA PHE A 212 -5.98 -19.87 -4.96
C PHE A 212 -5.88 -21.25 -4.29
N PHE A 213 -5.75 -21.30 -2.97
CA PHE A 213 -5.44 -22.57 -2.27
C PHE A 213 -6.55 -23.60 -2.44
N THR A 214 -7.81 -23.17 -2.41
CA THR A 214 -8.93 -24.10 -2.54
C THR A 214 -9.15 -24.54 -3.98
N SER A 215 -8.99 -23.65 -4.97
CA SER A 215 -9.06 -24.06 -6.37
C SER A 215 -7.93 -25.01 -6.76
N LEU A 216 -6.69 -24.72 -6.35
CA LEU A 216 -5.55 -25.59 -6.62
C LEU A 216 -5.76 -26.98 -5.99
N GLY A 217 -6.11 -27.04 -4.71
CA GLY A 217 -6.32 -28.33 -4.04
C GLY A 217 -7.49 -29.12 -4.62
N LEU A 218 -8.59 -28.47 -5.02
CA LEU A 218 -9.70 -29.13 -5.72
C LEU A 218 -9.27 -29.69 -7.10
N MET A 219 -8.41 -28.99 -7.85
CA MET A 219 -7.85 -29.51 -9.11
C MET A 219 -6.99 -30.77 -8.88
N TYR A 220 -6.27 -30.83 -7.75
CA TYR A 220 -5.50 -32.01 -7.32
C TYR A 220 -6.34 -33.08 -6.61
N GLY A 221 -7.68 -32.94 -6.56
CA GLY A 221 -8.59 -33.97 -6.05
C GLY A 221 -8.82 -33.95 -4.54
N ALA A 222 -8.59 -32.84 -3.85
CA ALA A 222 -8.89 -32.71 -2.43
C ALA A 222 -10.37 -32.99 -2.10
N HIS A 223 -10.64 -33.55 -0.91
CA HIS A 223 -11.96 -33.99 -0.47
C HIS A 223 -12.89 -32.83 -0.07
N SER A 224 -13.34 -32.05 -1.05
CA SER A 224 -14.38 -31.03 -0.87
C SER A 224 -15.06 -30.71 -2.20
N THR A 225 -15.86 -29.66 -2.26
CA THR A 225 -16.64 -29.27 -3.45
C THR A 225 -16.55 -27.78 -3.74
N ILE A 226 -16.84 -27.40 -4.98
CA ILE A 226 -16.97 -26.00 -5.38
C ILE A 226 -18.10 -25.30 -4.59
N GLY A 227 -19.17 -26.02 -4.23
CA GLY A 227 -20.24 -25.48 -3.39
C GLY A 227 -19.74 -25.05 -2.00
N ARG A 228 -18.86 -25.85 -1.40
CA ARG A 228 -18.19 -25.52 -0.12
C ARG A 228 -17.20 -24.37 -0.25
N GLN A 229 -16.53 -24.27 -1.39
CA GLN A 229 -15.70 -23.10 -1.72
C GLN A 229 -16.52 -21.81 -1.70
N TRP A 230 -17.70 -21.79 -2.33
CA TRP A 230 -18.60 -20.63 -2.30
C TRP A 230 -19.19 -20.36 -0.91
N TYR A 231 -19.51 -21.40 -0.14
CA TYR A 231 -19.91 -21.26 1.26
C TYR A 231 -18.83 -20.54 2.09
N ASN A 232 -17.56 -20.95 1.94
CA ASN A 232 -16.42 -20.28 2.58
C ASN A 232 -16.32 -18.80 2.15
N GLN A 233 -16.39 -18.53 0.86
CA GLN A 233 -16.27 -17.17 0.33
C GLN A 233 -17.38 -16.24 0.81
N SER A 234 -18.61 -16.75 0.96
CA SER A 234 -19.74 -15.95 1.46
C SER A 234 -19.49 -15.39 2.88
N ALA A 235 -18.77 -16.13 3.71
CA ALA A 235 -18.38 -15.69 5.05
C ALA A 235 -17.09 -14.86 5.04
N ALA A 236 -16.07 -15.33 4.32
CA ALA A 236 -14.75 -14.72 4.30
C ALA A 236 -14.77 -13.31 3.72
N VAL A 237 -15.52 -13.08 2.64
CA VAL A 237 -15.66 -11.75 2.02
C VAL A 237 -16.26 -10.74 3.00
N LEU A 238 -17.32 -11.11 3.71
CA LEU A 238 -17.97 -10.22 4.67
C LEU A 238 -17.06 -9.89 5.86
N GLY A 239 -16.39 -10.91 6.41
CA GLY A 239 -15.44 -10.70 7.50
C GLY A 239 -14.26 -9.83 7.06
N ASN A 240 -13.72 -10.06 5.86
CA ASN A 240 -12.64 -9.23 5.33
C ASN A 240 -13.10 -7.78 5.10
N ILE A 241 -14.31 -7.53 4.56
CA ILE A 241 -14.84 -6.15 4.43
C ILE A 241 -14.85 -5.46 5.79
N ILE A 242 -15.32 -6.12 6.85
CA ILE A 242 -15.35 -5.54 8.21
C ILE A 242 -13.93 -5.26 8.72
N GLY A 243 -12.99 -6.21 8.56
CA GLY A 243 -11.59 -6.03 8.98
C GLY A 243 -10.91 -4.84 8.30
N GLY A 244 -11.16 -4.63 7.01
CA GLY A 244 -10.53 -3.53 6.28
C GLY A 244 -11.27 -2.21 6.42
N ALA A 245 -12.56 -2.17 6.13
CA ALA A 245 -13.34 -0.94 6.13
C ALA A 245 -13.55 -0.36 7.54
N ILE A 246 -13.83 -1.22 8.52
CA ILE A 246 -14.15 -0.76 9.89
C ILE A 246 -12.88 -0.76 10.74
N PHE A 247 -12.22 -1.90 10.96
CA PHE A 247 -11.13 -1.97 11.94
C PHE A 247 -9.93 -1.11 11.57
N ILE A 248 -9.52 -1.06 10.30
CA ILE A 248 -8.42 -0.19 9.87
C ILE A 248 -8.94 1.13 9.30
N GLY A 249 -9.89 1.08 8.36
CA GLY A 249 -10.37 2.28 7.66
C GLY A 249 -11.05 3.28 8.59
N LEU A 250 -12.02 2.84 9.42
CA LEU A 250 -12.68 3.74 10.37
C LEU A 250 -11.73 4.15 11.48
N MET A 251 -10.87 3.26 11.99
CA MET A 251 -9.87 3.61 13.00
C MET A 251 -8.94 4.71 12.51
N GLU A 252 -8.39 4.60 11.30
CA GLU A 252 -7.52 5.60 10.69
C GLU A 252 -8.23 6.96 10.57
N HIS A 253 -9.46 6.95 10.06
CA HIS A 253 -10.27 8.16 9.96
C HIS A 253 -10.55 8.78 11.34
N LEU A 254 -10.96 7.99 12.34
CA LEU A 254 -11.22 8.51 13.69
C LEU A 254 -9.95 9.03 14.36
N LEU A 255 -8.80 8.38 14.17
CA LEU A 255 -7.52 8.86 14.74
C LEU A 255 -7.15 10.25 14.23
N ASN A 256 -7.45 10.55 12.97
CA ASN A 256 -7.11 11.85 12.39
C ASN A 256 -8.16 12.92 12.68
N HIS A 257 -9.44 12.57 12.76
CA HIS A 257 -10.54 13.55 12.82
C HIS A 257 -11.24 13.64 14.18
N TRP A 258 -11.01 12.73 15.12
CA TRP A 258 -11.68 12.76 16.43
C TRP A 258 -11.27 13.97 17.27
N ARG A 259 -12.27 14.71 17.76
CA ARG A 259 -12.09 15.80 18.72
C ARG A 259 -12.83 15.43 20.00
N SER A 260 -12.09 15.27 21.11
CA SER A 260 -12.69 14.93 22.40
C SER A 260 -13.63 16.05 22.86
N PRO A 261 -14.90 15.74 23.17
CA PRO A 261 -15.82 16.70 23.75
C PRO A 261 -15.57 16.93 25.25
N ILE A 262 -14.81 16.04 25.91
CA ILE A 262 -14.65 15.99 27.38
C ILE A 262 -13.36 16.67 27.83
N PHE A 263 -12.26 16.49 27.09
CA PHE A 263 -10.95 17.02 27.46
C PHE A 263 -10.42 17.94 26.36
N ARG A 264 -10.41 19.26 26.62
CA ARG A 264 -9.61 20.21 25.85
C ARG A 264 -8.23 20.27 26.49
N SER A 265 -7.21 19.71 25.85
CA SER A 265 -5.85 19.86 26.35
C SER A 265 -5.35 21.28 26.05
N HIS A 266 -5.13 22.07 27.10
CA HIS A 266 -4.58 23.43 26.98
C HIS A 266 -3.05 23.48 26.94
N HIS A 267 -2.36 22.33 27.07
CA HIS A 267 -0.90 22.27 27.02
C HIS A 267 -0.38 22.01 25.60
N PRO A 268 0.57 22.82 25.10
CA PRO A 268 1.06 22.73 23.72
C PRO A 268 1.81 21.42 23.38
N HIS A 269 2.12 20.58 24.38
CA HIS A 269 2.88 19.33 24.24
C HIS A 269 2.18 18.09 24.81
N SER A 270 0.89 18.16 25.17
CA SER A 270 0.15 16.97 25.63
C SER A 270 -0.41 16.19 24.45
N GLY A 271 -0.05 14.91 24.33
CA GLY A 271 -0.56 13.99 23.30
C GLY A 271 0.34 12.78 23.11
N THR A 272 -0.10 11.80 22.31
CA THR A 272 0.79 10.75 21.81
C THR A 272 1.65 11.32 20.68
N LEU A 273 2.81 10.71 20.39
CA LEU A 273 3.64 11.06 19.22
C LEU A 273 2.79 11.12 17.92
N VAL A 274 1.88 10.17 17.75
CA VAL A 274 0.94 10.12 16.62
C VAL A 274 -0.04 11.30 16.64
N GLY A 275 -0.61 11.65 17.79
CA GLY A 275 -1.49 12.81 17.92
C GLY A 275 -0.76 14.13 17.67
N HIS A 276 0.51 14.23 18.06
CA HIS A 276 1.36 15.40 17.76
C HIS A 276 1.63 15.51 16.25
N ASP A 277 1.88 14.41 15.54
CA ASP A 277 2.06 14.40 14.09
C ASP A 277 0.78 14.84 13.35
N VAL A 278 -0.39 14.35 13.78
CA VAL A 278 -1.69 14.78 13.23
C VAL A 278 -1.90 16.28 13.43
N GLU A 279 -1.70 16.77 14.65
CA GLU A 279 -1.97 18.17 14.99
C GLU A 279 -0.93 19.13 14.38
N SER A 280 0.34 18.74 14.30
CA SER A 280 1.37 19.52 13.62
C SER A 280 1.09 19.62 12.11
N THR A 281 0.68 18.52 11.47
CA THR A 281 0.27 18.52 10.06
C THR A 281 -0.98 19.38 9.84
N ARG A 282 -1.96 19.30 10.75
CA ARG A 282 -3.17 20.12 10.70
C ARG A 282 -2.84 21.61 10.77
N ARG A 283 -2.00 22.02 11.73
CA ARG A 283 -1.55 23.42 11.88
C ARG A 283 -0.82 23.93 10.64
N ALA A 284 0.05 23.09 10.04
CA ALA A 284 0.74 23.44 8.81
C ALA A 284 -0.25 23.69 7.66
N ARG A 285 -1.27 22.84 7.53
CA ARG A 285 -2.33 22.98 6.52
C ARG A 285 -3.17 24.24 6.74
N ASP A 286 -3.63 24.48 7.97
CA ASP A 286 -4.45 25.65 8.30
C ASP A 286 -3.68 26.96 8.05
N PHE A 287 -2.37 26.98 8.31
CA PHE A 287 -1.49 28.11 7.99
C PHE A 287 -1.41 28.37 6.47
N ILE A 288 -1.24 27.33 5.65
CA ILE A 288 -1.19 27.46 4.18
C ILE A 288 -2.53 27.96 3.62
N VAL A 289 -3.65 27.42 4.10
CA VAL A 289 -4.99 27.88 3.70
C VAL A 289 -5.21 29.34 4.15
N GLY A 290 -4.73 29.71 5.34
CA GLY A 290 -4.71 31.09 5.83
C GLY A 290 -3.92 32.04 4.92
N LEU A 291 -2.75 31.63 4.45
CA LEU A 291 -1.95 32.40 3.48
C LEU A 291 -2.65 32.53 2.12
N ALA A 292 -3.24 31.45 1.61
CA ALA A 292 -3.96 31.47 0.33
C ALA A 292 -5.19 32.38 0.37
N SER A 293 -5.94 32.38 1.48
CA SER A 293 -7.08 33.28 1.70
C SER A 293 -6.68 34.74 1.87
N HIS A 294 -5.50 35.03 2.44
CA HIS A 294 -4.96 36.40 2.54
C HIS A 294 -4.41 36.95 1.22
N ASN A 295 -4.00 36.09 0.27
CA ASN A 295 -3.56 36.55 -1.04
C ASN A 295 -4.72 36.92 -1.99
N HIS A 296 -5.94 36.46 -1.73
CA HIS A 296 -7.13 36.85 -2.48
C HIS A 296 -7.82 38.12 -1.95
N SER A 297 -7.36 38.69 -0.83
CA SER A 297 -7.93 39.91 -0.22
C SER A 297 -7.09 41.17 -0.43
N LYS A 298 -6.01 41.13 -1.23
CA LYS A 298 -5.38 42.37 -1.69
C LYS A 298 -6.26 43.02 -2.77
N PRO A 299 -6.75 44.25 -2.58
CA PRO A 299 -7.44 44.96 -3.65
C PRO A 299 -6.48 45.13 -4.82
N ALA A 300 -6.98 44.96 -6.05
CA ALA A 300 -6.23 45.23 -7.25
C ALA A 300 -5.65 46.65 -7.14
N VAL A 301 -4.32 46.75 -7.11
CA VAL A 301 -3.65 48.04 -7.25
C VAL A 301 -4.00 48.52 -8.65
N HIS A 302 -4.83 49.55 -8.73
CA HIS A 302 -5.07 50.29 -9.96
C HIS A 302 -3.72 50.80 -10.47
N VAL A 303 -3.17 50.13 -11.47
CA VAL A 303 -2.07 50.67 -12.28
C VAL A 303 -2.71 51.72 -13.18
N ASN A 304 -2.34 52.97 -12.95
CA ASN A 304 -2.79 54.12 -13.72
C ASN A 304 -2.31 53.94 -15.17
N ALA A 305 -3.24 53.83 -16.12
CA ALA A 305 -2.94 53.73 -17.53
C ALA A 305 -2.61 55.11 -18.11
N GLN A 306 -1.39 55.59 -17.87
CA GLN A 306 -0.81 56.70 -18.61
C GLN A 306 0.69 56.42 -18.81
N GLU A 307 0.99 55.82 -19.96
CA GLU A 307 2.24 55.86 -20.74
C GLU A 307 2.38 54.54 -21.51
N ALA A 308 1.90 54.54 -22.75
CA ALA A 308 2.20 53.51 -23.73
C ALA A 308 3.39 53.98 -24.59
N PRO A 309 4.48 53.20 -24.73
CA PRO A 309 5.49 53.49 -25.73
C PRO A 309 5.05 52.99 -27.11
N ASP A 310 5.55 53.70 -28.12
CA ASP A 310 5.18 53.66 -29.53
C ASP A 310 5.48 52.31 -30.22
N SER A 311 4.61 51.95 -31.18
CA SER A 311 4.49 50.64 -31.84
C SER A 311 5.55 50.34 -32.92
N ARG A 312 6.77 50.88 -32.82
CA ARG A 312 7.80 50.73 -33.86
C ARG A 312 9.07 49.96 -33.50
N ASP A 313 9.20 49.45 -32.28
CA ASP A 313 10.41 48.71 -31.86
C ASP A 313 10.28 47.17 -31.88
N ILE A 314 9.10 46.62 -32.19
CA ILE A 314 8.88 45.16 -32.15
C ILE A 314 9.34 44.46 -33.45
N SER A 315 9.70 45.22 -34.50
CA SER A 315 10.06 44.65 -35.81
C SER A 315 11.54 44.30 -35.98
N GLN A 316 12.42 44.66 -35.03
CA GLN A 316 13.86 44.35 -35.11
C GLN A 316 14.30 43.24 -34.15
N GLU A 317 13.61 42.98 -33.04
CA GLU A 317 14.01 41.93 -32.09
C GLU A 317 13.62 40.50 -32.49
N VAL A 318 12.75 40.32 -33.49
CA VAL A 318 12.31 38.98 -33.94
C VAL A 318 13.24 38.39 -35.02
N SER A 319 14.12 39.21 -35.61
CA SER A 319 15.07 38.80 -36.66
C SER A 319 16.34 38.11 -36.11
N ASP A 320 16.73 38.38 -34.87
CA ASP A 320 18.03 37.94 -34.33
C ASP A 320 17.93 36.68 -33.45
N ALA A 321 16.73 36.09 -33.30
CA ALA A 321 16.48 34.95 -32.42
C ALA A 321 16.48 33.57 -33.10
N GLU A 322 16.71 33.48 -34.41
CA GLU A 322 16.71 32.19 -35.15
C GLU A 322 18.10 31.61 -35.48
N GLY A 323 19.18 32.18 -34.95
CA GLY A 323 20.53 31.64 -35.17
C GLY A 323 21.31 31.45 -33.87
N GLN A 324 21.32 30.22 -33.34
CA GLN A 324 22.47 29.53 -32.69
C GLN A 324 22.03 28.52 -31.60
N PRO A 325 22.12 27.20 -31.86
CA PRO A 325 21.75 26.16 -30.90
C PRO A 325 22.74 25.94 -29.74
N GLU A 326 23.98 26.45 -29.82
CA GLU A 326 25.03 26.18 -28.81
C GLU A 326 24.90 27.03 -27.52
N ALA A 327 24.29 28.22 -27.59
CA ALA A 327 24.16 29.11 -26.42
C ALA A 327 23.06 28.70 -25.42
N ARG A 328 22.12 27.82 -25.81
CA ARG A 328 21.08 27.28 -24.91
C ARG A 328 21.61 26.18 -24.00
N GLU A 329 22.59 25.41 -24.46
CA GLU A 329 23.16 24.30 -23.71
C GLU A 329 24.13 24.78 -22.61
N GLU A 330 24.87 25.86 -22.86
CA GLU A 330 25.68 26.52 -21.82
C GLU A 330 24.83 27.18 -20.72
N ARG A 331 23.68 27.79 -21.06
CA ARG A 331 22.76 28.38 -20.06
C ARG A 331 22.05 27.32 -19.22
N ALA A 332 21.73 26.16 -19.79
CA ALA A 332 21.19 25.03 -19.04
C ALA A 332 22.23 24.42 -18.08
N ASN A 333 23.50 24.32 -18.52
CA ASN A 333 24.59 23.83 -17.67
C ASN A 333 25.01 24.83 -16.58
N ALA A 334 24.87 26.14 -16.81
CA ALA A 334 25.10 27.16 -15.79
C ALA A 334 24.03 27.13 -14.68
N ALA A 335 22.74 26.97 -15.05
CA ALA A 335 21.65 26.84 -14.08
C ALA A 335 21.75 25.56 -13.23
N GLN A 336 22.34 24.49 -13.77
CA GLN A 336 22.59 23.25 -13.05
C GLN A 336 23.81 23.33 -12.10
N ARG A 337 24.73 24.28 -12.32
CA ARG A 337 25.86 24.57 -11.42
C ARG A 337 25.47 25.46 -10.23
N ASP A 338 24.52 26.38 -10.41
CA ASP A 338 24.10 27.30 -9.33
C ASP A 338 23.03 26.72 -8.38
N GLY A 339 22.39 25.60 -8.74
CA GLY A 339 21.41 24.91 -7.89
C GLY A 339 21.99 24.06 -6.74
N ALA A 340 23.33 23.98 -6.61
CA ALA A 340 24.02 23.11 -5.65
C ALA A 340 24.70 23.87 -4.49
N ALA A 341 24.27 25.09 -4.16
CA ALA A 341 24.74 25.82 -2.99
C ALA A 341 23.74 25.70 -1.82
N ALA A 342 23.72 24.53 -1.17
CA ALA A 342 23.11 24.42 0.16
C ALA A 342 23.83 25.39 1.12
N ALA A 343 23.07 26.29 1.76
CA ALA A 343 23.60 27.30 2.68
C ALA A 343 24.51 26.64 3.73
N LYS A 344 25.82 26.95 3.67
CA LYS A 344 26.79 26.42 4.63
C LYS A 344 26.43 26.90 6.05
N PRO A 345 26.33 26.01 7.05
CA PRO A 345 25.99 26.40 8.42
C PRO A 345 27.05 27.33 8.98
N LYS A 346 26.61 28.37 9.72
CA LYS A 346 27.53 29.34 10.35
C LYS A 346 28.55 28.61 11.24
N ARG A 347 29.83 28.97 11.09
CA ARG A 347 30.96 28.43 11.85
C ARG A 347 30.69 28.59 13.35
N GLY A 348 30.77 27.50 14.11
CA GLY A 348 30.48 27.47 15.55
C GLY A 348 29.06 27.06 15.96
N SER A 349 28.10 26.98 15.01
CA SER A 349 26.74 26.48 15.28
C SER A 349 26.73 24.98 15.63
N PRO A 350 25.69 24.47 16.33
CA PRO A 350 25.59 23.04 16.66
C PRO A 350 25.69 22.14 15.41
N LEU A 351 25.04 22.53 14.32
CA LEU A 351 25.10 21.83 13.03
C LEU A 351 26.49 21.85 12.41
N TRP A 352 27.22 22.99 12.50
CA TRP A 352 28.61 23.06 12.04
C TRP A 352 29.52 22.14 12.86
N ARG A 353 29.33 22.04 14.18
CA ARG A 353 30.13 21.17 15.07
C ARG A 353 29.88 19.67 14.80
N ILE A 354 28.65 19.30 14.44
CA ILE A 354 28.30 17.91 14.10
C ILE A 354 28.94 17.53 12.76
N ILE A 355 28.85 18.42 11.76
CA ILE A 355 29.43 18.18 10.44
C ILE A 355 30.97 18.18 10.50
N SER A 356 31.58 19.07 11.30
CA SER A 356 33.04 19.11 11.43
C SER A 356 33.61 17.88 12.13
N ARG A 357 32.93 17.37 13.17
CA ARG A 357 33.36 16.12 13.84
C ARG A 357 33.26 14.91 12.91
N ARG A 358 32.18 14.81 12.15
CA ARG A 358 32.00 13.72 11.19
C ARG A 358 33.04 13.73 10.07
N ALA A 359 33.50 14.91 9.65
CA ALA A 359 34.56 15.06 8.67
C ALA A 359 35.96 14.75 9.24
N GLU A 360 36.18 14.91 10.55
CA GLU A 360 37.40 14.45 11.25
C GLU A 360 37.38 12.92 11.38
N ASP A 361 36.26 12.32 11.81
CA ASP A 361 36.10 10.87 11.95
C ASP A 361 36.26 10.12 10.60
N GLU A 362 35.77 10.68 9.50
CA GLU A 362 35.95 10.12 8.15
C GLU A 362 37.39 10.22 7.64
N LYS A 363 38.14 11.21 8.12
CA LYS A 363 39.55 11.39 7.76
C LYS A 363 40.45 10.42 8.54
N ASP A 364 40.15 10.22 9.82
CA ASP A 364 40.83 9.24 10.67
C ASP A 364 40.54 7.78 10.22
N ALA A 365 39.38 7.53 9.61
CA ALA A 365 39.05 6.24 9.02
C ALA A 365 39.73 5.99 7.67
N ALA A 366 40.02 7.05 6.90
CA ALA A 366 40.71 6.95 5.61
C ALA A 366 42.23 6.80 5.75
N ASP A 367 42.83 7.35 6.82
CA ASP A 367 44.27 7.23 7.11
C ASP A 367 44.64 5.88 7.79
N ASN A 368 43.65 5.03 8.13
CA ASN A 368 43.82 3.71 8.75
C ASN A 368 43.47 2.52 7.81
N VAL A 369 43.41 2.75 6.50
CA VAL A 369 43.31 1.74 5.43
C VAL A 369 44.49 1.92 4.49
#